data_AF-A0A2X1JJM6-F1
#
_entry.id   AF-A0A2X1JJM6-F1
#
_cell.length_a   1.000
_cell.length_b   1.000
_cell.length_c   1.000
_cell.angle_alpha   90.00
_cell.angle_beta   90.00
_cell.angle_gamma   90.00
#
_symmetry.space_group_name_H-M   'P 1'
#
loop_
_entity.id
_entity.type
_entity.pdbx_description
1 polymer ?
#
loop_
_entity_poly.entity_id
_entity_poly.type
_entity_poly.pdbx_seq_one_letter_code
_entity_poly.pdbx_strand_id
1 'polypeptide(L)'
;MRVLKFGGTSVANAERFLRVADILESNARQGQVATVLSAPAKITNHLVAMIEKTISGQDALPNISDAERIFAELLTGLTAAQPGIPAGATENFRRPGICPNKTCPAWH
;
A
#
# COMPACT_ATOMS: atom_id res chain seq x y z
N MET A 1 -11.60 -9.44 -22.93
CA MET A 1 -10.88 -9.25 -21.64
C MET A 1 -9.85 -8.16 -21.82
N ARG A 2 -9.73 -7.22 -20.89
CA ARG A 2 -8.76 -6.11 -20.94
C ARG A 2 -7.86 -6.15 -19.69
N VAL A 3 -6.61 -5.75 -19.84
CA VAL A 3 -5.67 -5.59 -18.71
C VAL A 3 -5.27 -4.13 -18.60
N LEU A 4 -5.43 -3.54 -17.41
CA LEU A 4 -5.10 -2.15 -17.13
C LEU A 4 -3.96 -2.07 -16.12
N LYS A 5 -2.94 -1.27 -16.41
CA LYS A 5 -1.80 -1.05 -15.53
C LYS A 5 -1.76 0.39 -15.05
N PHE A 6 -1.68 0.59 -13.73
CA PHE A 6 -1.53 1.89 -13.11
C PHE A 6 -0.17 2.00 -12.44
N GLY A 7 0.54 3.11 -12.69
CA GLY A 7 1.83 3.39 -12.06
C GLY A 7 1.67 3.92 -10.63
N GLY A 8 2.78 4.02 -9.90
CA GLY A 8 2.76 4.45 -8.49
C GLY A 8 2.25 5.88 -8.29
N THR A 9 2.40 6.75 -9.29
CA THR A 9 1.84 8.12 -9.26
C THR A 9 0.33 8.14 -9.47
N SER A 10 -0.25 7.12 -10.10
CA SER A 10 -1.70 6.97 -10.29
C SER A 10 -2.40 6.51 -9.01
N VAL A 11 -1.66 5.98 -8.04
CA VAL A 11 -2.16 5.52 -6.74
C VAL A 11 -1.46 6.22 -5.57
N ALA A 12 -0.97 7.44 -5.82
CA ALA A 12 -0.14 8.18 -4.86
C ALA A 12 -0.92 8.78 -3.68
N ASN A 13 -2.21 9.07 -3.88
CA ASN A 13 -3.08 9.67 -2.88
C ASN A 13 -4.53 9.22 -3.11
N ALA A 14 -5.40 9.52 -2.16
CA ALA A 14 -6.78 9.05 -2.18
C ALA A 14 -7.57 9.52 -3.42
N GLU A 15 -7.44 10.78 -3.81
CA GLU A 15 -8.11 11.34 -5.00
C GLU A 15 -7.76 10.55 -6.27
N ARG A 16 -6.46 10.31 -6.50
CA ARG A 16 -6.01 9.56 -7.68
C ARG A 16 -6.44 8.09 -7.62
N PHE A 17 -6.43 7.51 -6.42
CA PHE A 17 -6.89 6.15 -6.19
C PHE A 17 -8.38 5.99 -6.55
N LEU A 18 -9.23 6.95 -6.16
CA LEU A 18 -10.65 6.96 -6.52
C LEU A 18 -10.83 7.11 -8.04
N ARG A 19 -10.04 7.98 -8.67
CA ARG A 19 -10.05 8.10 -10.14
C ARG A 19 -9.69 6.80 -10.85
N VAL A 20 -8.75 6.03 -10.29
CA VAL A 20 -8.45 4.68 -10.80
C VAL A 20 -9.65 3.77 -10.63
N ALA A 21 -10.31 3.79 -9.47
CA ALA A 21 -11.54 3.01 -9.23
C ALA A 21 -12.65 3.33 -10.25
N ASP A 22 -12.88 4.60 -10.56
CA ASP A 22 -13.87 5.03 -11.57
C ASP A 22 -13.55 4.47 -12.97
N ILE A 23 -12.26 4.48 -13.35
CA ILE A 23 -11.80 3.90 -14.61
C ILE A 23 -12.07 2.39 -14.63
N LEU A 24 -11.78 1.69 -13.53
CA LEU A 24 -12.02 0.26 -13.42
C LEU A 24 -13.50 -0.08 -13.53
N GLU A 25 -14.36 0.64 -12.83
CA GLU A 25 -15.80 0.43 -12.85
C GLU A 25 -16.37 0.66 -14.26
N SER A 26 -15.95 1.73 -14.93
CA SER A 26 -16.34 2.02 -16.30
C SER A 26 -15.92 0.92 -17.29
N ASN A 27 -14.69 0.39 -17.15
CA ASN A 27 -14.21 -0.68 -18.02
C ASN A 27 -14.86 -2.04 -17.71
N ALA A 28 -15.17 -2.31 -16.44
CA ALA A 28 -15.82 -3.54 -16.00
C ALA A 28 -17.24 -3.66 -16.59
N ARG A 29 -17.96 -2.54 -16.76
CA ARG A 29 -19.25 -2.51 -17.47
C ARG A 29 -19.15 -2.92 -18.94
N GLN A 30 -17.98 -2.77 -19.56
CA GLN A 30 -17.74 -3.09 -20.97
C GLN A 30 -17.12 -4.48 -21.17
N GLY A 31 -16.98 -5.28 -20.12
CA GLY A 31 -16.42 -6.63 -20.14
C GLY A 31 -15.37 -6.86 -19.06
N GLN A 32 -14.85 -8.08 -18.99
CA GLN A 32 -13.90 -8.48 -17.96
C GLN A 32 -12.60 -7.65 -17.99
N VAL A 33 -12.22 -7.13 -16.83
CA VAL A 33 -11.01 -6.33 -16.60
C VAL A 33 -10.14 -7.01 -15.55
N ALA A 34 -8.83 -7.06 -15.82
CA ALA A 34 -7.80 -7.35 -14.83
C ALA A 34 -6.94 -6.10 -14.60
N THR A 35 -6.53 -5.86 -13.36
CA THR A 35 -5.78 -4.64 -13.01
C THR A 35 -4.46 -4.98 -12.34
N VAL A 36 -3.40 -4.28 -12.76
CA VAL A 36 -2.07 -4.36 -12.16
C VAL A 36 -1.73 -2.98 -11.57
N LEU A 37 -1.41 -2.94 -10.27
CA LEU A 37 -1.07 -1.72 -9.55
C LEU A 37 0.40 -1.76 -9.12
N SER A 38 1.11 -0.65 -9.28
CA SER A 38 2.40 -0.43 -8.63
C SER A 38 2.21 0.08 -7.19
N ALA A 39 3.26 0.01 -6.37
CA ALA A 39 3.23 0.56 -5.02
C ALA A 39 2.95 2.09 -5.04
N PRO A 40 2.27 2.64 -4.01
CA PRO A 40 2.04 4.07 -3.87
C PRO A 40 3.37 4.84 -3.89
N ALA A 41 3.32 6.04 -4.47
CA ALA A 41 4.47 6.91 -4.71
C ALA A 41 5.62 6.74 -3.70
N LYS A 42 6.83 6.45 -4.23
CA LYS A 42 8.10 6.35 -3.48
C LYS A 42 8.22 5.18 -2.49
N ILE A 43 7.18 4.40 -2.19
CA ILE A 43 7.26 3.27 -1.27
C ILE A 43 8.36 2.27 -1.68
N THR A 44 8.45 1.93 -2.96
CA THR A 44 9.53 1.05 -3.46
C THR A 44 10.92 1.62 -3.19
N ASN A 45 11.11 2.94 -3.33
CA ASN A 45 12.39 3.59 -3.05
C ASN A 45 12.71 3.56 -1.55
N HIS A 46 11.71 3.77 -0.69
CA HIS A 46 11.88 3.65 0.76
C HIS A 46 12.26 2.22 1.15
N LEU A 47 11.64 1.19 0.54
CA LEU A 47 11.99 -0.21 0.78
C LEU A 47 13.44 -0.53 0.38
N VAL A 48 13.88 -0.09 -0.81
CA VAL A 48 15.26 -0.27 -1.26
C VAL A 48 16.24 0.43 -0.31
N ALA A 49 15.97 1.68 0.04
CA ALA A 49 16.81 2.43 0.96
C ALA A 49 16.87 1.83 2.37
N MET A 50 15.80 1.19 2.86
CA MET A 50 15.83 0.46 4.13
C MET A 50 16.80 -0.71 4.08
N ILE A 51 16.75 -1.51 3.01
CA ILE A 51 17.67 -2.65 2.82
C ILE A 51 19.12 -2.16 2.80
N GLU A 52 19.41 -1.14 2.00
CA GLU A 52 20.77 -0.55 1.90
C GLU A 52 21.28 -0.01 3.23
N LYS A 53 20.42 0.68 3.98
CA LYS A 53 20.76 1.22 5.31
C LYS A 53 21.01 0.12 6.33
N THR A 54 20.17 -0.91 6.39
CA THR A 54 20.36 -2.03 7.30
C THR A 54 21.64 -2.81 6.98
N ILE A 55 21.97 -3.00 5.69
CA ILE A 55 23.22 -3.65 5.27
C ILE A 55 24.44 -2.82 5.67
N SER A 56 24.35 -1.49 5.56
CA SER A 56 25.45 -0.58 5.96
C SER A 56 25.53 -0.29 7.46
N GLY A 57 24.70 -0.95 8.29
CA GLY A 57 24.66 -0.74 9.74
C GLY A 57 24.07 0.62 10.16
N GLN A 58 23.37 1.29 9.25
CA GLN A 58 22.71 2.58 9.46
C GLN A 58 21.26 2.40 9.93
N ASP A 59 20.72 3.44 10.56
CA ASP A 59 19.34 3.45 11.03
C ASP A 59 18.33 3.55 9.87
N ALA A 60 17.45 2.54 9.78
CA ALA A 60 16.37 2.45 8.81
C ALA A 60 15.04 3.05 9.32
N LEU A 61 14.93 3.41 10.60
CA LEU A 61 13.72 3.96 11.22
C LEU A 61 13.15 5.20 10.49
N PRO A 62 13.95 6.15 9.96
CA PRO A 62 13.42 7.28 9.21
C PRO A 62 12.66 6.83 7.95
N ASN A 63 13.20 5.83 7.24
CA ASN A 63 12.58 5.31 6.03
C ASN A 63 11.32 4.50 6.32
N ILE A 64 11.31 3.77 7.44
CA ILE A 64 10.10 3.11 7.94
C ILE A 64 9.03 4.18 8.18
N SER A 65 9.34 5.18 9.02
CA SER A 65 8.41 6.25 9.40
C SER A 65 7.83 6.99 8.19
N ASP A 66 8.64 7.28 7.18
CA ASP A 66 8.18 7.90 5.93
C ASP A 66 7.21 7.00 5.16
N ALA A 67 7.51 5.70 5.06
CA ALA A 67 6.63 4.75 4.41
C ALA A 67 5.30 4.60 5.16
N GLU A 68 5.33 4.53 6.49
CA GLU A 68 4.12 4.48 7.33
C GLU A 68 3.26 5.72 7.11
N ARG A 69 3.88 6.90 7.05
CA ARG A 69 3.18 8.17 6.85
C ARG A 69 2.46 8.21 5.50
N ILE A 70 3.12 7.78 4.42
CA ILE A 70 2.50 7.70 3.08
C ILE A 70 1.26 6.81 3.11
N PHE A 71 1.34 5.64 3.74
CA PHE A 71 0.18 4.75 3.87
C PHE A 71 -0.92 5.32 4.76
N ALA A 72 -0.55 5.94 5.89
CA ALA A 72 -1.51 6.55 6.80
C ALA A 72 -2.30 7.69 6.13
N GLU A 73 -1.61 8.57 5.39
CA GLU A 73 -2.23 9.65 4.61
C GLU A 73 -3.19 9.08 3.54
N LEU A 74 -2.77 8.05 2.81
CA LEU A 74 -3.59 7.39 1.80
C LEU A 74 -4.85 6.77 2.42
N LEU A 75 -4.71 6.00 3.50
CA LEU A 75 -5.82 5.32 4.17
C LEU A 75 -6.79 6.32 4.80
N THR A 76 -6.26 7.39 5.40
CA THR A 76 -7.08 8.48 5.95
C THR A 76 -7.92 9.14 4.86
N GLY A 77 -7.30 9.49 3.73
CA GLY A 77 -8.02 10.10 2.61
C GLY A 77 -9.07 9.17 2.00
N LEU A 78 -8.79 7.87 1.90
CA LEU A 78 -9.75 6.88 1.40
C LEU A 78 -10.94 6.68 2.35
N THR A 79 -10.67 6.59 3.65
CA THR A 79 -11.73 6.44 4.67
C THR A 79 -12.63 7.68 4.72
N ALA A 80 -12.05 8.87 4.56
CA ALA A 80 -12.81 10.12 4.49
C ALA A 80 -13.70 10.19 3.24
N ALA A 81 -13.22 9.71 2.10
CA ALA A 81 -13.98 9.73 0.85
C ALA A 81 -15.00 8.59 0.74
N GLN A 82 -14.78 7.47 1.42
CA GLN A 82 -15.69 6.33 1.44
C GLN A 82 -15.86 5.78 2.86
N PRO A 83 -16.90 6.23 3.59
CA PRO A 83 -17.17 5.84 4.99
C PRO A 83 -17.43 4.34 5.19
N GLY A 84 -17.70 3.61 4.10
CA GLY A 84 -17.93 2.15 4.12
C GLY A 84 -16.67 1.29 4.02
N ILE A 85 -15.47 1.88 3.83
CA ILE A 85 -14.22 1.11 3.88
C ILE A 85 -13.94 0.78 5.35
N PRO A 86 -13.87 -0.50 5.76
CA PRO A 86 -13.56 -0.85 7.14
C PRO A 86 -12.16 -0.31 7.49
N ALA A 87 -12.13 0.66 8.39
CA ALA A 87 -10.90 1.27 8.89
C ALA A 87 -9.96 0.26 9.58
N GLY A 88 -10.43 -0.95 9.89
CA GLY A 88 -9.69 -2.04 10.55
C GLY A 88 -8.46 -2.57 9.81
N ALA A 89 -8.19 -2.14 8.57
CA ALA A 89 -6.89 -2.38 7.94
C ALA A 89 -5.78 -1.47 8.49
N THR A 90 -6.12 -0.31 9.07
CA THR A 90 -5.15 0.63 9.68
C THR A 90 -4.69 0.17 11.07
N GLU A 91 -5.55 -0.52 11.84
CA GLU A 91 -5.23 -1.00 13.20
C GLU A 91 -4.24 -2.17 13.23
N ASN A 92 -4.07 -2.92 12.14
CA ASN A 92 -3.16 -4.06 12.07
C ASN A 92 -1.74 -3.70 11.63
N PHE A 93 -1.51 -2.51 11.08
CA PHE A 93 -0.16 -2.10 10.66
C PHE A 93 0.72 -1.73 11.86
N ARG A 94 0.13 -1.21 12.95
CA ARG A 94 0.85 -0.75 14.15
C ARG A 94 0.90 -1.78 15.29
N ARG A 95 0.51 -3.05 15.06
CA ARG A 95 0.64 -4.07 16.12
C ARG A 95 2.09 -4.54 16.21
N PRO A 96 2.78 -4.38 17.36
CA PRO A 96 4.01 -5.12 17.63
C PRO A 96 3.59 -6.57 17.87
N GLY A 97 3.49 -7.37 16.80
CA GLY A 97 2.95 -8.71 16.94
C GLY A 97 2.61 -9.39 15.63
N ILE A 98 3.61 -9.63 14.78
CA ILE A 98 3.56 -10.80 13.90
C ILE A 98 3.69 -12.01 14.82
N CYS A 99 2.56 -12.61 15.24
CA CYS A 99 2.36 -14.01 15.66
C CYS A 99 1.11 -14.15 16.56
N PRO A 100 -0.11 -14.32 16.00
CA PRO A 100 -1.29 -14.61 16.82
C PRO A 100 -1.42 -16.09 17.23
N ASN A 101 -0.57 -17.00 16.72
CA ASN A 101 -0.57 -18.40 17.16
C ASN A 101 0.84 -18.99 17.12
N LYS A 102 1.21 -19.74 18.18
CA LYS A 102 2.58 -20.17 18.52
C LYS A 102 3.20 -21.24 17.60
N THR A 103 3.24 -21.02 16.30
CA THR A 103 3.97 -21.89 15.37
C THR A 103 4.60 -21.06 14.26
N CYS A 104 5.72 -20.42 14.57
CA CYS A 104 6.63 -19.90 13.54
C CYS A 104 7.67 -21.00 13.27
N PRO A 105 7.84 -21.49 12.04
CA PRO A 105 8.99 -22.32 11.71
C PRO A 105 10.23 -21.42 11.76
N ALA A 106 11.23 -21.82 12.55
CA ALA A 106 12.55 -21.22 12.49
C ALA A 106 13.08 -21.40 11.07
N TRP A 107 13.48 -20.31 10.43
CA TRP A 107 14.27 -20.38 9.20
C TRP A 107 15.58 -21.08 9.56
N HIS A 108 15.74 -22.32 9.09
CA HIS A 108 17.02 -23.02 8.99
C HIS A 108 17.60 -22.77 7.60
#